data_AF-A0A6M3IMK1-F1
#
_entry.id   AF-A0A6M3IMK1-F1
#
_cell.length_a   1.000
_cell.length_b   1.000
_cell.length_c   1.000
_cell.angle_alpha   90.00
_cell.angle_beta   90.00
_cell.angle_gamma   90.00
#
_symmetry.space_group_name_H-M   'P 1'
#
loop_
_entity.id
_entity.type
_entity.pdbx_description
1 polymer ?
#
loop_
_entity_poly.entity_id
_entity_poly.type
_entity_poly.pdbx_seq_one_letter_code
_entity_poly.pdbx_strand_id
1 'polypeptide(L)'
;MADSEIITQFSFAVWDFVDVCKGPKCPIHARCPFATRAGGVQRKKCGVERQYLDAVLGPYTELLRKTRDPFLGQWVGLHIVPLYHQLVKLKKIERSLDTAEVIDKNLNIKIHPVYKEIRSVINAIRTEWNRSGIFRLAKDEGYLGSGVPMIEDGEDMDGDGAYHDRLYGDG
;
A
#
# COMPACT_ATOMS: atom_id res chain seq x y z
N MET A 1 -19.97 -42.04 -6.42
CA MET A 1 -18.60 -41.65 -6.02
C MET A 1 -18.56 -40.15 -6.14
N ALA A 2 -18.73 -39.46 -5.01
CA ALA A 2 -18.73 -38.00 -4.97
C ALA A 2 -17.27 -37.58 -4.81
N ASP A 3 -16.70 -37.04 -5.88
CA ASP A 3 -15.43 -36.35 -5.82
C ASP A 3 -15.63 -35.15 -4.89
N SER A 4 -15.18 -35.30 -3.65
CA SER A 4 -15.02 -34.19 -2.73
C SER A 4 -13.97 -33.27 -3.36
N GLU A 5 -14.42 -32.28 -4.11
CA GLU A 5 -13.62 -31.10 -4.41
C GLU A 5 -13.14 -30.56 -3.07
N ILE A 6 -11.89 -30.90 -2.73
CA ILE A 6 -11.15 -30.17 -1.73
C ILE A 6 -10.98 -28.80 -2.36
N ILE A 7 -11.97 -27.94 -2.14
CA ILE A 7 -11.82 -26.50 -2.24
C ILE A 7 -10.74 -26.21 -1.20
N THR A 8 -9.49 -26.21 -1.66
CA THR A 8 -8.39 -25.56 -0.95
C THR A 8 -8.78 -24.09 -0.93
N GLN A 9 -9.62 -23.75 0.04
CA GLN A 9 -9.91 -22.41 0.42
C GLN A 9 -8.57 -21.87 0.88
N PHE A 10 -7.87 -21.19 -0.03
CA PHE A 10 -6.65 -20.47 0.26
C PHE A 10 -7.03 -19.45 1.32
N SER A 11 -6.83 -19.85 2.57
CA SER A 11 -7.15 -19.03 3.71
C SER A 11 -6.04 -18.00 3.81
N PHE A 12 -6.24 -16.86 3.16
CA PHE A 12 -5.46 -15.63 3.40
C PHE A 12 -5.61 -15.12 4.85
N ALA A 13 -6.18 -15.90 5.78
CA ALA A 13 -6.45 -15.57 7.18
C ALA A 13 -5.20 -15.17 7.99
N VAL A 14 -3.99 -15.32 7.44
CA VAL A 14 -2.75 -14.87 8.09
C VAL A 14 -2.49 -13.36 7.86
N TRP A 15 -3.24 -12.69 6.98
CA TRP A 15 -2.85 -11.39 6.43
C TRP A 15 -3.61 -10.23 7.08
N ASP A 16 -3.76 -10.24 8.39
CA ASP A 16 -4.38 -9.13 9.11
C ASP A 16 -3.38 -7.98 9.36
N PHE A 17 -2.79 -7.49 8.27
CA PHE A 17 -1.75 -6.45 8.26
C PHE A 17 -2.27 -5.06 8.62
N VAL A 18 -3.58 -4.87 8.67
CA VAL A 18 -4.16 -3.56 8.99
C VAL A 18 -4.03 -3.30 10.49
N ASP A 19 -3.50 -2.13 10.88
CA ASP A 19 -3.37 -1.78 12.29
C ASP A 19 -4.75 -1.51 12.91
N VAL A 20 -4.86 -1.68 14.23
CA VAL A 20 -6.04 -1.21 14.97
C VAL A 20 -6.14 0.31 14.84
N CYS A 21 -7.35 0.82 14.60
CA CYS A 21 -7.59 2.24 14.48
C CYS A 21 -7.19 2.98 15.77
N LYS A 22 -6.32 3.98 15.63
CA LYS A 22 -5.82 4.81 16.74
C LYS A 22 -6.77 5.95 17.13
N GLY A 23 -7.87 6.12 16.40
CA GLY A 23 -8.87 7.17 16.64
C GLY A 23 -8.20 8.56 16.71
N PRO A 24 -8.44 9.33 17.78
CA PRO A 24 -7.82 10.65 17.98
C PRO A 24 -6.28 10.66 18.02
N LYS A 25 -5.63 9.53 18.32
CA LYS A 25 -4.15 9.41 18.31
C LYS A 25 -3.58 9.19 16.90
N CYS A 26 -4.42 9.14 15.87
CA CYS A 26 -3.97 8.99 14.49
C CYS A 26 -3.49 10.36 13.95
N PRO A 27 -2.30 10.46 13.32
CA PRO A 27 -1.78 11.74 12.81
C PRO A 27 -2.72 12.47 11.85
N ILE A 28 -3.48 11.72 11.06
CA ILE A 28 -4.44 12.26 10.09
C ILE A 28 -5.87 12.34 10.64
N HIS A 29 -6.10 12.23 11.95
CA HIS A 29 -7.47 12.09 12.50
C HIS A 29 -8.42 13.19 12.01
N ALA A 30 -7.97 14.45 12.04
CA ALA A 30 -8.77 15.61 11.62
C ALA A 30 -9.17 15.59 10.14
N ARG A 31 -8.36 14.96 9.28
CA ARG A 31 -8.57 14.87 7.82
C ARG A 31 -8.97 13.46 7.36
N CYS A 32 -9.25 12.55 8.29
CA CYS A 32 -9.46 11.14 7.98
C CYS A 32 -10.90 10.91 7.46
N PRO A 33 -11.08 10.35 6.24
CA PRO A 33 -12.41 10.15 5.65
C PRO A 33 -13.25 9.08 6.38
N PHE A 34 -12.62 8.32 7.28
CA PHE A 34 -13.26 7.29 8.09
C PHE A 34 -13.50 7.73 9.55
N ALA A 35 -13.17 8.97 9.92
CA ALA A 35 -13.32 9.44 11.30
C ALA A 35 -14.79 9.67 11.71
N THR A 36 -15.66 10.07 10.77
CA THR A 36 -17.04 10.51 11.03
C THR A 36 -18.12 9.50 10.66
N ARG A 37 -17.78 8.39 9.98
CA ARG A 37 -18.76 7.36 9.62
C ARG A 37 -19.27 6.69 10.90
N ALA A 38 -20.55 6.94 11.20
CA ALA A 38 -21.29 6.56 12.40
C ALA A 38 -20.97 5.12 12.85
N GLY A 39 -20.41 4.98 14.05
CA GLY A 39 -19.99 3.67 14.57
C GLY A 39 -18.69 3.66 15.38
N GLY A 40 -18.15 4.83 15.71
CA GLY A 40 -17.32 5.02 16.90
C GLY A 40 -15.94 4.40 16.86
N VAL A 41 -15.13 4.91 17.78
CA VAL A 41 -13.81 4.44 18.18
C VAL A 41 -13.89 3.05 18.85
N GLN A 42 -14.70 2.13 18.31
CA GLN A 42 -14.56 0.72 18.65
C GLN A 42 -13.35 0.21 17.88
N ARG A 43 -12.37 -0.31 18.62
CA ARG A 43 -11.09 -1.00 18.29
C ARG A 43 -11.07 -1.87 17.02
N LYS A 44 -11.62 -1.39 15.91
CA LYS A 44 -11.69 -2.00 14.58
C LYS A 44 -10.45 -1.60 13.81
N LYS A 45 -10.20 -2.34 12.74
CA LYS A 45 -9.09 -2.13 11.80
C LYS A 45 -9.15 -0.74 11.16
N CYS A 46 -8.00 -0.14 10.88
CA CYS A 46 -7.88 1.17 10.26
C CYS A 46 -8.48 1.17 8.84
N GLY A 47 -9.54 1.95 8.62
CA GLY A 47 -10.24 2.02 7.32
C GLY A 47 -9.36 2.53 6.17
N VAL A 48 -8.47 3.48 6.44
CA VAL A 48 -7.52 4.02 5.45
C VAL A 48 -6.54 2.94 5.00
N GLU A 49 -5.92 2.22 5.95
CA GLU A 49 -4.96 1.17 5.63
C GLU A 49 -5.63 0.00 4.92
N ARG A 50 -6.85 -0.39 5.34
CA ARG A 50 -7.64 -1.42 4.65
C ARG A 50 -7.95 -1.02 3.22
N GLN A 51 -8.57 0.15 3.00
CA GLN A 51 -8.93 0.61 1.66
C GLN A 51 -7.72 0.70 0.75
N TYR A 52 -6.59 1.18 1.28
CA TYR A 52 -5.34 1.26 0.52
C TYR A 52 -4.83 -0.13 0.11
N LEU A 53 -4.74 -1.08 1.06
CA LEU A 53 -4.29 -2.44 0.78
C LEU A 53 -5.24 -3.15 -0.20
N ASP A 54 -6.55 -3.02 -0.02
CA ASP A 54 -7.54 -3.60 -0.93
C ASP A 54 -7.38 -3.05 -2.35
N ALA A 55 -7.14 -1.74 -2.49
CA ALA A 55 -6.95 -1.11 -3.79
C ALA A 55 -5.66 -1.58 -4.50
N VAL A 56 -4.53 -1.63 -3.79
CA VAL A 56 -3.24 -2.00 -4.40
C VAL A 56 -3.11 -3.52 -4.61
N LEU A 57 -3.73 -4.34 -3.77
CA LEU A 57 -3.64 -5.81 -3.85
C LEU A 57 -4.78 -6.46 -4.64
N GLY A 58 -5.89 -5.73 -4.86
CA GLY A 58 -7.06 -6.25 -5.56
C GLY A 58 -6.75 -6.88 -6.92
N PRO A 59 -6.04 -6.19 -7.84
CA PRO A 59 -5.68 -6.75 -9.14
C PRO A 59 -4.86 -8.05 -9.05
N TYR A 60 -4.00 -8.16 -8.03
CA TYR A 60 -3.14 -9.32 -7.85
C TYR A 60 -3.85 -10.47 -7.14
N THR A 61 -4.88 -10.19 -6.35
CA THR A 61 -5.65 -11.22 -5.64
C THR A 61 -6.38 -12.13 -6.64
N GLU A 62 -6.93 -11.56 -7.72
CA GLU A 62 -7.52 -12.35 -8.81
C GLU A 62 -6.47 -13.18 -9.56
N LEU A 63 -5.29 -12.61 -9.81
CA LEU A 63 -4.18 -13.34 -10.43
C LEU A 63 -3.73 -14.53 -9.57
N LEU A 64 -3.53 -14.32 -8.27
CA LEU A 64 -3.16 -15.37 -7.30
C LEU A 64 -4.23 -16.47 -7.23
N ARG A 65 -5.51 -16.09 -7.26
CA ARG A 65 -6.63 -17.04 -7.25
C ARG A 65 -6.65 -17.92 -8.50
N LYS A 66 -6.32 -17.34 -9.66
CA LYS A 66 -6.27 -18.05 -10.94
C LYS A 66 -5.09 -19.02 -11.01
N THR A 67 -3.91 -18.59 -10.58
CA THR A 67 -2.67 -19.35 -10.72
C THR A 67 -2.57 -20.47 -9.68
N ARG A 68 -3.22 -20.30 -8.52
CA ARG A 68 -3.20 -21.25 -7.40
C ARG A 68 -1.78 -21.63 -6.96
N ASP A 69 -0.79 -20.77 -7.23
CA ASP A 69 0.59 -21.01 -6.85
C ASP A 69 0.79 -20.64 -5.36
N PRO A 70 1.01 -21.63 -4.47
CA PRO A 70 1.21 -21.38 -3.04
C PRO A 70 2.47 -20.57 -2.74
N PHE A 71 3.53 -20.71 -3.53
CA PHE A 71 4.78 -19.97 -3.31
C PHE A 71 4.60 -18.50 -3.65
N LEU A 72 3.91 -18.21 -4.74
CA LEU A 72 3.60 -16.83 -5.12
C LEU A 72 2.67 -16.18 -4.10
N GLY A 73 1.64 -16.91 -3.64
CA GLY A 73 0.77 -16.45 -2.55
C GLY A 73 1.56 -16.13 -1.28
N GLN A 74 2.43 -17.05 -0.85
CA GLN A 74 3.29 -16.84 0.32
C GLN A 74 4.25 -15.65 0.14
N TRP A 75 4.83 -15.47 -1.05
CA TRP A 75 5.72 -14.35 -1.34
C TRP A 75 5.01 -13.01 -1.23
N VAL A 76 3.82 -12.90 -1.84
CA VAL A 76 3.01 -11.69 -1.76
C VAL A 76 2.66 -11.40 -0.30
N GLY A 77 2.24 -12.41 0.46
CA GLY A 77 1.86 -12.24 1.86
C GLY A 77 3.00 -11.83 2.79
N LEU A 78 4.19 -12.42 2.63
CA LEU A 78 5.31 -12.21 3.55
C LEU A 78 6.22 -11.05 3.16
N HIS A 79 6.24 -10.64 1.89
CA HIS A 79 7.15 -9.60 1.41
C HIS A 79 6.41 -8.38 0.89
N ILE A 80 5.43 -8.58 0.01
CA ILE A 80 4.77 -7.46 -0.67
C ILE A 80 3.79 -6.73 0.25
N VAL A 81 2.90 -7.45 0.93
CA VAL A 81 1.88 -6.82 1.79
C VAL A 81 2.49 -6.00 2.94
N PRO A 82 3.53 -6.47 3.67
CA PRO A 82 4.19 -5.66 4.69
C PRO A 82 4.78 -4.36 4.15
N LEU A 83 5.35 -4.39 2.94
CA LEU A 83 5.90 -3.17 2.33
C LEU A 83 4.81 -2.17 1.97
N TYR A 84 3.68 -2.61 1.39
CA TYR A 84 2.54 -1.72 1.15
C TYR A 84 1.93 -1.20 2.46
N HIS A 85 1.91 -2.02 3.52
CA HIS A 85 1.47 -1.58 4.85
C HIS A 85 2.40 -0.49 5.42
N GLN A 86 3.71 -0.67 5.29
CA GLN A 86 4.69 0.35 5.66
C GLN A 86 4.50 1.62 4.83
N LEU A 87 4.26 1.49 3.52
CA LEU A 87 4.04 2.62 2.62
C LEU A 87 2.82 3.45 3.04
N VAL A 88 1.68 2.82 3.32
CA VAL A 88 0.48 3.58 3.78
C VAL A 88 0.71 4.26 5.12
N LYS A 89 1.51 3.67 6.01
CA LYS A 89 1.88 4.32 7.28
C LYS A 89 2.74 5.57 7.07
N LEU A 90 3.69 5.51 6.14
CA LEU A 90 4.50 6.66 5.75
C LEU A 90 3.66 7.74 5.05
N LYS A 91 2.76 7.36 4.13
CA LYS A 91 1.81 8.29 3.49
C LYS A 91 0.88 8.96 4.51
N LYS A 92 0.46 8.26 5.57
CA LYS A 92 -0.29 8.87 6.68
C LYS A 92 0.54 9.92 7.43
N ILE A 93 1.83 9.68 7.63
CA ILE A 93 2.72 10.67 8.27
C ILE A 93 2.87 11.88 7.36
N GLU A 94 3.19 11.66 6.09
CA GLU A 94 3.32 12.72 5.08
C GLU A 94 2.06 13.59 5.01
N ARG A 95 0.87 12.97 4.96
CA ARG A 95 -0.42 13.67 4.96
C ARG A 95 -0.73 14.47 6.24
N SER A 96 -0.06 14.14 7.34
CA SER A 96 -0.18 14.87 8.60
C SER A 96 0.76 16.08 8.70
N LEU A 97 1.71 16.21 7.77
CA LEU A 97 2.56 17.38 7.68
C LEU A 97 1.80 18.55 7.04
N ASP A 98 2.06 19.76 7.52
CA ASP A 98 1.52 20.97 6.89
C ASP A 98 2.38 21.43 5.70
N THR A 99 3.68 21.13 5.73
CA THR A 99 4.61 21.42 4.62
C THR A 99 5.58 20.26 4.41
N ALA A 100 6.11 20.15 3.19
CA ALA A 100 7.11 19.14 2.84
C ALA A 100 8.52 19.51 3.33
N GLU A 101 8.71 20.74 3.81
CA GLU A 101 9.99 21.32 4.16
C GLU A 101 10.21 21.32 5.68
N VAL A 102 11.47 21.22 6.07
CA VAL A 102 11.93 21.28 7.46
C VAL A 102 13.14 22.19 7.49
N ILE A 103 13.15 23.11 8.45
CA ILE A 103 14.30 23.97 8.71
C ILE A 103 15.27 23.19 9.59
N ASP A 104 16.51 23.03 9.11
CA ASP A 104 17.55 22.35 9.89
C ASP A 104 18.14 23.27 10.98
N LYS A 105 19.04 22.71 11.82
CA LYS A 105 19.70 23.47 12.89
C LYS A 105 20.55 24.65 12.38
N ASN A 106 20.89 24.65 11.09
CA ASN A 106 21.69 25.66 10.42
C ASN A 106 20.81 26.63 9.61
N LEU A 107 19.49 26.63 9.82
CA LEU A 107 18.50 27.43 9.09
C LEU A 107 18.41 27.14 7.58
N ASN A 108 18.87 25.98 7.13
CA ASN A 108 18.68 25.56 5.74
C ASN A 108 17.33 24.86 5.59
N ILE A 109 16.66 25.15 4.49
CA ILE A 109 15.42 24.46 4.07
C ILE A 109 15.81 23.10 3.50
N LYS A 110 15.22 22.02 4.03
CA LYS A 110 15.41 20.64 3.57
C LYS A 110 14.07 19.94 3.42
N ILE A 111 14.00 18.94 2.54
CA ILE A 111 12.81 18.09 2.42
C ILE A 111 12.68 17.18 3.65
N HIS A 112 11.46 17.01 4.15
CA HIS A 112 11.17 16.15 5.29
C HIS A 112 11.62 14.69 5.00
N PRO A 113 12.30 14.02 5.93
CA PRO A 113 12.89 12.69 5.67
C PRO A 113 11.86 11.61 5.28
N VAL A 114 10.58 11.81 5.60
CA VAL A 114 9.49 10.88 5.21
C VAL A 114 9.43 10.64 3.70
N TYR A 115 9.74 11.63 2.85
CA TYR A 115 9.70 11.47 1.39
C TYR A 115 10.82 10.55 0.89
N LYS A 116 11.99 10.57 1.55
CA LYS A 116 13.08 9.63 1.27
C LYS A 116 12.67 8.20 1.66
N GLU A 117 12.04 8.04 2.82
CA GLU A 117 11.54 6.73 3.27
C GLU A 117 10.45 6.18 2.33
N ILE A 118 9.52 7.03 1.88
CA ILE A 118 8.49 6.65 0.89
C ILE A 118 9.15 6.13 -0.38
N ARG A 119 10.12 6.85 -0.95
CA ARG A 119 10.88 6.40 -2.14
C ARG A 119 11.59 5.06 -1.91
N SER A 120 12.22 4.91 -0.75
CA SER A 120 12.92 3.67 -0.37
C SER A 120 11.97 2.48 -0.38
N VAL A 121 10.78 2.63 0.23
CA VAL A 121 9.76 1.57 0.28
C VAL A 121 9.18 1.29 -1.11
N ILE A 122 8.92 2.31 -1.93
CA ILE A 122 8.48 2.12 -3.33
C ILE A 122 9.50 1.32 -4.14
N ASN A 123 10.79 1.64 -4.00
CA ASN A 123 11.86 0.90 -4.67
C ASN A 123 11.96 -0.55 -4.18
N ALA A 124 11.76 -0.79 -2.87
CA ALA A 124 11.70 -2.13 -2.32
C ALA A 124 10.51 -2.92 -2.89
N ILE A 125 9.32 -2.32 -2.96
CA ILE A 125 8.13 -2.92 -3.58
C ILE A 125 8.40 -3.28 -5.04
N ARG A 126 8.95 -2.35 -5.84
CA ARG A 126 9.32 -2.60 -7.25
C ARG A 126 10.29 -3.77 -7.38
N THR A 127 11.29 -3.83 -6.49
CA THR A 127 12.30 -4.91 -6.46
C THR A 127 11.65 -6.25 -6.13
N GLU A 128 10.82 -6.32 -5.09
CA GLU A 128 10.17 -7.55 -4.65
C GLU A 128 9.15 -8.06 -5.68
N TRP A 129 8.42 -7.17 -6.35
CA TRP A 129 7.53 -7.58 -7.43
C TRP A 129 8.29 -8.18 -8.62
N ASN A 130 9.38 -7.55 -9.04
CA ASN A 130 10.23 -8.08 -10.10
C ASN A 130 10.82 -9.44 -9.70
N ARG A 131 11.25 -9.59 -8.45
CA ARG A 131 11.83 -10.83 -7.91
C ARG A 131 10.82 -11.96 -7.79
N SER A 132 9.58 -11.66 -7.46
CA SER A 132 8.50 -12.65 -7.33
C SER A 132 8.11 -13.32 -8.65
N GLY A 133 8.43 -12.67 -9.79
CA GLY A 133 8.00 -13.12 -11.12
C GLY A 133 6.54 -12.81 -11.43
N ILE A 134 5.80 -12.11 -10.55
CA ILE A 134 4.38 -11.84 -10.77
C ILE A 134 4.13 -11.01 -12.03
N PHE A 135 5.02 -10.08 -12.38
CA PHE A 135 4.83 -9.24 -13.56
C PHE A 135 4.90 -10.06 -14.84
N ARG A 136 5.81 -11.04 -14.88
CA ARG A 136 5.89 -11.99 -15.99
C ARG A 136 4.59 -12.79 -16.08
N LEU A 137 4.12 -13.32 -14.95
CA LEU A 137 2.88 -14.07 -14.88
C LEU A 137 1.66 -13.25 -15.30
N ALA A 138 1.54 -12.02 -14.80
CA ALA A 138 0.47 -11.10 -15.16
C ALA A 138 0.48 -10.78 -16.66
N LYS A 139 1.66 -10.69 -17.27
CA LYS A 139 1.82 -10.48 -18.71
C LYS A 139 1.39 -11.71 -19.50
N ASP A 140 1.86 -12.87 -19.10
CA ASP A 140 1.55 -14.15 -19.76
C ASP A 140 0.04 -14.47 -19.67
N GLU A 141 -0.59 -14.08 -18.56
CA GLU A 141 -2.03 -14.23 -18.31
C GLU A 141 -2.89 -13.11 -18.94
N GLY A 142 -2.27 -12.16 -19.66
CA GLY A 142 -2.97 -11.10 -20.39
C GLY A 142 -3.51 -9.96 -19.53
N TYR A 143 -3.17 -9.88 -18.25
CA TYR A 143 -3.58 -8.77 -17.37
C TYR A 143 -2.90 -7.45 -17.77
N LEU A 144 -1.62 -7.49 -18.17
CA LEU A 144 -0.82 -6.31 -18.56
C LEU A 144 -1.15 -5.75 -19.96
N GLY A 145 -2.29 -6.12 -20.54
CA GLY A 145 -2.70 -5.72 -21.90
C GLY A 145 -3.36 -4.33 -22.02
N SER A 146 -3.92 -3.75 -20.96
CA SER A 146 -4.56 -2.42 -21.06
C SER A 146 -4.94 -1.74 -19.74
N GLY A 147 -4.42 -2.15 -18.58
CA GLY A 147 -4.84 -1.51 -17.32
C GLY A 147 -4.47 -2.19 -16.01
N VAL A 148 -3.38 -2.96 -15.93
CA VAL A 148 -2.80 -3.17 -14.59
C VAL A 148 -2.26 -1.81 -14.19
N PRO A 149 -2.69 -1.23 -13.06
CA PRO A 149 -1.99 -0.10 -12.50
C PRO A 149 -0.56 -0.61 -12.31
N MET A 150 0.35 -0.12 -13.14
CA MET A 150 1.74 -0.08 -12.74
C MET A 150 1.75 0.62 -11.38
N ILE A 151 2.85 0.55 -10.64
CA ILE A 151 3.03 1.49 -9.53
C ILE A 151 3.18 2.88 -10.20
N GLU A 152 2.07 3.42 -10.69
CA GLU A 152 1.82 4.84 -10.78
C GLU A 152 2.04 5.26 -9.35
N ASP A 153 3.05 6.08 -9.18
CA ASP A 153 3.44 6.65 -7.91
C ASP A 153 2.22 7.44 -7.44
N GLY A 154 1.33 6.74 -6.70
CA GLY A 154 -0.11 6.83 -6.92
C GLY A 154 -0.62 8.25 -7.11
N GLU A 155 -1.49 8.43 -8.10
CA GLU A 155 -2.35 9.61 -8.19
C GLU A 155 -2.77 9.99 -6.77
N ASP A 156 -2.41 11.21 -6.39
CA ASP A 156 -2.68 11.73 -5.07
C ASP A 156 -4.12 11.44 -4.71
N MET A 157 -4.38 11.10 -3.44
CA MET A 157 -5.76 11.00 -2.96
C MET A 157 -6.54 12.32 -3.14
N ASP A 158 -5.86 13.40 -3.55
CA ASP A 158 -6.39 14.76 -3.72
C ASP A 158 -5.96 15.47 -5.02
N GLY A 159 -5.20 14.82 -5.92
CA GLY A 159 -4.76 15.40 -7.21
C GLY A 159 -3.75 16.57 -7.15
N ASP A 160 -2.77 16.57 -6.24
CA ASP A 160 -1.77 17.65 -6.13
C ASP A 160 -0.59 17.44 -7.10
N GLY A 161 -0.65 18.09 -8.27
CA GLY A 161 0.39 18.01 -9.30
C GLY A 161 1.84 18.30 -8.86
N ALA A 162 2.07 18.91 -7.69
CA ALA A 162 3.41 19.13 -7.13
C ALA A 162 3.98 17.91 -6.37
N TYR A 163 3.21 16.82 -6.19
CA TYR A 163 3.65 15.65 -5.44
C TYR A 163 4.84 14.93 -6.09
N HIS A 164 4.79 14.78 -7.42
CA HIS A 164 5.88 14.16 -8.17
C HIS A 164 7.19 14.96 -8.02
N ASP A 165 7.11 16.29 -8.07
CA ASP A 165 8.28 17.15 -7.88
C ASP A 165 8.82 17.08 -6.44
N ARG A 166 7.97 16.89 -5.43
CA ARG A 166 8.44 16.70 -4.04
C ARG A 166 9.09 15.32 -3.81
N LEU A 167 8.65 14.30 -4.55
CA LEU A 167 9.24 12.97 -4.48
C LEU A 167 10.55 12.88 -5.27
N TYR A 168 10.59 13.45 -6.47
CA TYR A 168 11.66 13.22 -7.44
C TYR A 168 12.46 14.48 -7.81
N GLY A 169 12.04 15.66 -7.37
CA GLY A 169 12.82 16.87 -7.50
C GLY A 169 14.13 16.73 -6.74
N ASP A 170 15.24 16.97 -7.44
CA ASP A 170 16.56 17.00 -6.84
C ASP A 170 16.59 18.13 -5.79
N GLY A 171 16.75 17.74 -4.53
CA GLY A 171 16.97 18.64 -3.39
C GLY A 171 18.41 18.63 -2.93
#